data_AF-A0A7S4FXW7-F1
#
_entry.id   AF-A0A7S4FXW7-F1
#
_cell.length_a   1.000
_cell.length_b   1.000
_cell.length_c   1.000
_cell.angle_alpha   90.00
_cell.angle_beta   90.00
_cell.angle_gamma   90.00
#
_symmetry.space_group_name_H-M   'P 1'
#
loop_
_entity.id
_entity.type
_entity.pdbx_description
1 polymer ?
#
loop_
_entity_poly.entity_id
_entity_poly.type
_entity_poly.pdbx_seq_one_letter_code
_entity_poly.pdbx_strand_id
1 'polypeptide(L)'
;FFSQSMVDKWSCEQVCEWLGRIGYGAYAPTFQMHGITGRQLLNLSPTDIRCTLQVTALQDRKELYAAILRLKEGVGDPSPQYGMTYTYQPLNRSQEMPSGHHGHTTVHRHTYSHTSGQEPRTTTSYREYNTGDPMHFGGQNPRTTSYREYNTGHSGFTPHQASHAALGADPQHTYTGFSQLKQMDVPVSQTMQNQSWGQRFYPSNADPTHPYGEQHMASARYQQEARQKQQQLSSELSVMEERLNQMQTKLGPESLRDVQNMVMAIDTMILPELDQVARACSLELGNEQLYLQQRQLNRRADILRQRLVLLTRAYQTSSSQTVPSTLNRSFEQQRATAPPPPQPPLEQEPGLNRSYSLRSSLTMSALESIKNQLSVCEAQSQSLKMPEDRDQLAAIYGKVERMLMQDIDGVATSELTSGQRDARSERKALVHRAEALLTCLAELQQSKAPLDEAPVTELEQPPSAQEVRFDEDYEPNSQPLVHRAYSKASIRTLETIEALNNEMHSLEVAASRCTPGDPRHKDEIAQLYGTVDRLLTRRIDAVATSELHSGQEDAKVQRKELVRRGNKLLDQLEDLKGQIA
;
A
#
# COMPACT_ATOMS: atom_id res chain seq x y z
N PHE A 1 -18.15 -35.80 0.29
CA PHE A 1 -18.44 -34.37 0.06
C PHE A 1 -19.53 -33.95 1.02
N PHE A 2 -19.30 -32.94 1.85
CA PHE A 2 -20.32 -32.41 2.76
C PHE A 2 -20.93 -31.16 2.14
N SER A 3 -22.25 -31.13 1.95
CA SER A 3 -22.92 -29.89 1.54
C SER A 3 -22.91 -28.90 2.71
N GLN A 4 -22.87 -27.60 2.43
CA GLN A 4 -22.92 -26.57 3.48
C GLN A 4 -24.14 -26.76 4.40
N SER A 5 -25.30 -27.13 3.83
CA SER A 5 -26.53 -27.42 4.57
C SER A 5 -26.44 -28.64 5.50
N MET A 6 -25.54 -29.59 5.21
CA MET A 6 -25.26 -30.73 6.06
C MET A 6 -24.34 -30.33 7.22
N VAL A 7 -23.29 -29.55 6.92
CA VAL A 7 -22.34 -29.06 7.94
C VAL A 7 -23.03 -28.13 8.93
N ASP A 8 -23.97 -27.31 8.49
CA ASP A 8 -24.72 -26.39 9.36
C ASP A 8 -25.48 -27.13 10.48
N LYS A 9 -25.78 -28.42 10.27
CA LYS A 9 -26.48 -29.31 11.22
C LYS A 9 -25.53 -30.13 12.10
N TRP A 10 -24.21 -29.97 11.96
CA TRP A 10 -23.27 -30.75 12.76
C TRP A 10 -23.38 -30.42 14.24
N SER A 11 -23.43 -31.46 15.05
CA SER A 11 -23.28 -31.35 16.50
C SER A 11 -21.85 -30.97 16.86
N CYS A 12 -21.65 -30.50 18.09
CA CYS A 12 -20.31 -30.22 18.61
C CYS A 12 -19.39 -31.46 18.57
N GLU A 13 -19.94 -32.66 18.79
CA GLU A 13 -19.20 -33.92 18.72
C GLU A 13 -18.72 -34.22 17.29
N GLN A 14 -19.57 -33.97 16.29
CA GLN A 14 -19.23 -34.14 14.87
C GLN A 14 -18.15 -33.14 14.43
N VAL A 15 -18.19 -31.91 14.94
CA VAL A 15 -17.12 -30.91 14.73
C VAL A 15 -15.79 -31.41 15.33
N CYS A 16 -15.82 -31.99 16.53
CA CYS A 16 -14.63 -32.54 17.18
C CYS A 16 -14.08 -33.77 16.44
N GLU A 17 -14.95 -34.64 15.93
CA GLU A 17 -14.55 -35.78 15.10
C GLU A 17 -13.90 -35.31 13.80
N TRP A 18 -14.50 -34.30 13.14
CA TRP A 18 -13.92 -33.69 11.94
C TRP A 18 -12.55 -33.07 12.22
N LEU A 19 -12.37 -32.35 13.33
CA LEU A 19 -11.06 -31.84 13.77
C LEU A 19 -10.03 -32.96 13.92
N GLY A 20 -10.43 -34.11 14.49
CA GLY A 20 -9.58 -35.29 14.60
C GLY A 20 -9.14 -35.82 13.23
N ARG A 21 -10.06 -35.92 12.27
CA ARG A 21 -9.77 -36.41 10.91
C ARG A 21 -8.80 -35.50 10.14
N ILE A 22 -8.86 -34.19 10.33
CA ILE A 22 -7.95 -33.23 9.67
C ILE A 22 -6.62 -33.05 10.40
N GLY A 23 -6.35 -33.81 11.47
CA GLY A 23 -5.09 -33.75 12.23
C GLY A 23 -5.05 -32.69 13.33
N TYR A 24 -6.18 -32.02 13.60
CA TYR A 24 -6.32 -30.94 14.59
C TYR A 24 -7.08 -31.37 15.86
N GLY A 25 -7.09 -32.67 16.15
CA GLY A 25 -7.80 -33.25 17.30
C GLY A 25 -7.34 -32.74 18.66
N ALA A 26 -6.11 -32.23 18.78
CA ALA A 26 -5.61 -31.61 20.01
C ALA A 26 -6.43 -30.37 20.44
N TYR A 27 -7.11 -29.71 19.50
CA TYR A 27 -7.96 -28.55 19.78
C TYR A 27 -9.42 -28.92 20.09
N ALA A 28 -9.80 -30.20 19.97
CA ALA A 28 -11.18 -30.65 20.20
C ALA A 28 -11.72 -30.31 21.60
N PRO A 29 -10.96 -30.44 22.72
CA PRO A 29 -11.46 -30.05 24.04
C PRO A 29 -11.85 -28.58 24.13
N THR A 30 -11.11 -27.69 23.46
CA THR A 30 -11.40 -26.26 23.43
C THR A 30 -12.67 -25.97 22.61
N PHE A 31 -12.82 -26.62 21.44
CA PHE A 31 -14.05 -26.51 20.65
C PHE A 31 -15.27 -27.05 21.41
N GLN A 32 -15.09 -28.14 22.14
CA GLN A 32 -16.12 -28.74 22.99
C GLN A 32 -16.50 -27.83 24.17
N MET A 33 -15.51 -27.23 24.84
CA MET A 33 -15.71 -26.27 25.93
C MET A 33 -16.49 -25.04 25.48
N HIS A 34 -16.25 -24.56 24.26
CA HIS A 34 -17.00 -23.43 23.68
C HIS A 34 -18.31 -23.86 23.00
N GLY A 35 -18.64 -25.16 22.98
CA GLY A 35 -19.86 -25.69 22.39
C GLY A 35 -19.98 -25.40 20.88
N ILE A 36 -18.86 -25.41 20.15
CA ILE A 36 -18.83 -25.01 18.73
C ILE A 36 -19.58 -26.03 17.87
N THR A 37 -20.80 -25.68 17.48
CA THR A 37 -21.63 -26.40 16.50
C THR A 37 -21.18 -26.15 15.07
N GLY A 38 -21.66 -26.95 14.11
CA GLY A 38 -21.34 -26.79 12.69
C GLY A 38 -21.65 -25.41 12.13
N ARG A 39 -22.79 -24.83 12.49
CA ARG A 39 -23.14 -23.44 12.12
C ARG A 39 -22.15 -22.42 12.69
N GLN A 40 -21.68 -22.61 13.92
CA GLN A 40 -20.68 -21.70 14.52
C GLN A 40 -19.32 -21.89 13.87
N LEU A 41 -18.90 -23.13 13.60
CA LEU A 41 -17.67 -23.45 12.87
C LEU A 41 -17.62 -22.70 11.53
N LEU A 42 -18.71 -22.71 10.77
CA LEU A 42 -18.83 -21.98 9.50
C LEU A 42 -18.92 -20.46 9.67
N ASN A 43 -19.03 -19.92 10.87
CA ASN A 43 -19.05 -18.47 11.13
C ASN A 43 -17.81 -17.98 11.90
N LEU A 44 -16.87 -18.86 12.25
CA LEU A 44 -15.64 -18.47 12.93
C LEU A 44 -14.80 -17.52 12.07
N SER A 45 -14.39 -16.40 12.65
CA SER A 45 -13.40 -15.50 12.09
C SER A 45 -11.98 -15.95 12.45
N PRO A 46 -10.93 -15.49 11.72
CA PRO A 46 -9.54 -15.73 12.11
C PRO A 46 -9.23 -15.24 13.54
N THR A 47 -9.92 -14.19 13.99
CA THR A 47 -9.78 -13.64 15.34
C THR A 47 -10.35 -14.58 16.38
N ASP A 48 -11.48 -15.25 16.10
CA ASP A 48 -12.09 -16.22 17.03
C ASP A 48 -11.20 -17.45 17.22
N ILE A 49 -10.56 -17.93 16.14
CA ILE A 49 -9.60 -19.04 16.22
C ILE A 49 -8.41 -18.68 17.12
N ARG A 50 -7.93 -17.44 17.05
CA ARG A 50 -6.81 -16.96 17.89
C ARG A 50 -7.24 -16.68 19.33
N CYS A 51 -8.30 -15.91 19.52
CA CYS A 51 -8.64 -15.30 20.80
C CYS A 51 -9.59 -16.19 21.62
N THR A 52 -10.63 -16.73 20.97
CA THR A 52 -11.64 -17.55 21.63
C THR A 52 -11.13 -18.98 21.78
N LEU A 53 -10.64 -19.58 20.70
CA LEU A 53 -10.19 -20.97 20.66
C LEU A 53 -8.72 -21.15 21.06
N GLN A 54 -8.01 -20.06 21.33
CA GLN A 54 -6.63 -20.04 21.83
C GLN A 54 -5.64 -20.89 21.00
N VAL A 55 -5.84 -21.01 19.69
CA VAL A 55 -4.88 -21.66 18.80
C VAL A 55 -3.69 -20.71 18.65
N THR A 56 -2.62 -20.93 19.42
CA THR A 56 -1.46 -20.02 19.50
C THR A 56 -0.53 -20.16 18.30
N ALA A 57 -0.35 -21.37 17.79
CA ALA A 57 0.50 -21.65 16.64
C ALA A 57 -0.03 -20.94 15.38
N LEU A 58 0.81 -20.13 14.73
CA LEU A 58 0.43 -19.41 13.51
C LEU A 58 0.09 -20.34 12.35
N GLN A 59 0.83 -21.44 12.23
CA GLN A 59 0.63 -22.42 11.17
C GLN A 59 -0.73 -23.11 11.30
N ASP A 60 -1.03 -23.65 12.48
CA ASP A 60 -2.29 -24.32 12.79
C ASP A 60 -3.49 -23.40 12.57
N ARG A 61 -3.39 -22.11 12.95
CA ARG A 61 -4.45 -21.12 12.67
C ARG A 61 -4.74 -20.99 11.18
N LYS A 62 -3.69 -20.90 10.35
CA LYS A 62 -3.83 -20.74 8.90
C LYS A 62 -4.44 -21.98 8.28
N GLU A 63 -3.95 -23.16 8.64
CA GLU A 63 -4.40 -24.43 8.09
C GLU A 63 -5.82 -24.78 8.55
N LEU A 64 -6.15 -24.59 9.83
CA LEU A 64 -7.49 -24.81 10.36
C LEU A 64 -8.50 -23.87 9.70
N TYR A 65 -8.16 -22.58 9.52
CA TYR A 65 -9.04 -21.64 8.84
C TYR A 65 -9.22 -22.00 7.37
N ALA A 66 -8.15 -22.43 6.67
CA ALA A 66 -8.25 -22.93 5.31
C ALA A 66 -9.14 -24.18 5.20
N ALA A 67 -9.06 -25.10 6.17
CA ALA A 67 -9.93 -26.28 6.22
C ALA A 67 -11.41 -25.90 6.42
N ILE A 68 -11.69 -24.91 7.28
CA ILE A 68 -13.04 -24.36 7.47
C ILE A 68 -13.56 -23.72 6.17
N LEU A 69 -12.72 -22.97 5.44
CA LEU A 69 -13.12 -22.38 4.16
C LEU A 69 -13.44 -23.45 3.10
N ARG A 70 -12.64 -24.50 2.99
CA ARG A 70 -12.94 -25.64 2.09
C ARG A 70 -14.25 -26.32 2.46
N LEU A 71 -14.52 -26.45 3.76
CA LEU A 71 -15.78 -27.00 4.27
C LEU A 71 -16.99 -26.12 3.91
N LYS A 72 -16.84 -24.79 3.91
CA LYS A 72 -17.89 -23.85 3.42
C LYS A 72 -18.15 -23.98 1.93
N GLU A 73 -17.09 -24.16 1.14
CA GLU A 73 -17.19 -24.29 -0.32
C GLU A 73 -17.79 -25.65 -0.75
N GLY A 74 -17.93 -26.60 0.17
CA GLY A 74 -18.39 -27.96 -0.13
C GLY A 74 -17.36 -28.79 -0.90
N VAL A 75 -16.10 -28.32 -0.96
CA VAL A 75 -15.02 -28.93 -1.72
C VAL A 75 -14.38 -30.05 -0.91
N GLY A 76 -14.93 -31.26 -1.07
CA GLY A 76 -14.27 -32.53 -0.75
C GLY A 76 -13.98 -32.79 0.73
N ASP A 77 -13.71 -34.06 1.05
CA ASP A 77 -13.19 -34.41 2.37
C ASP A 77 -11.80 -33.77 2.52
N PRO A 78 -11.52 -32.95 3.56
CA PRO A 78 -10.20 -32.40 3.84
C PRO A 78 -9.27 -33.50 4.36
N SER A 79 -9.14 -34.61 3.63
CA SER A 79 -8.03 -35.51 3.83
C SER A 79 -6.76 -34.71 3.49
N PRO A 80 -5.80 -34.58 4.42
CA PRO A 80 -4.56 -33.89 4.12
C PRO A 80 -3.88 -34.63 2.97
N GLN A 81 -3.88 -34.03 1.77
CA GLN A 81 -3.17 -34.55 0.60
C GLN A 81 -1.64 -34.55 0.77
N TYR A 82 -1.13 -34.23 1.96
CA TYR A 82 0.27 -34.35 2.33
C TYR A 82 0.39 -35.35 3.47
N GLY A 83 0.93 -36.54 3.15
CA GLY A 83 1.21 -37.63 4.09
C GLY A 83 2.32 -37.34 5.09
N MET A 84 2.17 -36.28 5.89
CA MET A 84 2.96 -36.04 7.09
C MET A 84 2.08 -36.28 8.31
N THR A 85 1.89 -37.56 8.66
CA THR A 85 1.38 -37.93 9.98
C THR A 85 2.41 -37.50 11.03
N TYR A 86 2.25 -36.30 11.59
CA TYR A 86 2.85 -36.00 12.88
C TYR A 86 2.10 -36.83 13.93
N THR A 87 2.60 -38.03 14.21
CA THR A 87 2.21 -38.77 15.40
C THR A 87 2.71 -38.01 16.61
N TYR A 88 1.90 -37.06 17.08
CA TYR A 88 2.06 -36.50 18.43
C TYR A 88 1.77 -37.62 19.42
N GLN A 89 2.83 -38.28 19.91
CA GLN A 89 2.75 -39.07 21.14
C GLN A 89 2.57 -38.09 22.31
N PRO A 90 1.49 -38.17 23.09
CA PRO A 90 1.35 -37.36 24.29
C PRO A 90 2.42 -37.78 25.29
N LEU A 91 3.32 -36.84 25.64
CA LEU A 91 4.30 -37.00 26.73
C LEU A 91 3.54 -37.10 28.05
N ASN A 92 3.19 -38.33 28.42
CA ASN A 92 2.63 -38.65 29.72
C ASN A 92 3.78 -38.63 30.75
N ARG A 93 3.90 -37.50 31.45
CA ARG A 93 4.85 -37.31 32.55
C ARG A 93 4.23 -37.84 33.82
N SER A 94 4.51 -39.09 34.20
CA SER A 94 4.57 -39.60 35.58
C SER A 94 4.91 -41.10 35.62
N GLN A 95 5.68 -41.48 36.64
CA GLN A 95 5.98 -42.83 37.16
C GLN A 95 7.21 -43.61 36.63
N GLU A 96 8.17 -43.67 37.56
CA GLU A 96 8.93 -44.86 38.02
C GLU A 96 10.21 -45.25 37.27
N MET A 97 11.32 -44.79 37.86
CA MET A 97 12.66 -45.35 37.71
C MET A 97 12.71 -46.79 38.24
N PRO A 98 13.44 -47.68 37.54
CA PRO A 98 14.32 -48.60 38.23
C PRO A 98 15.76 -48.46 37.74
N SER A 99 16.63 -48.32 38.75
CA SER A 99 18.08 -48.48 38.75
C SER A 99 18.57 -49.76 38.05
N GLY A 100 19.68 -49.67 37.31
CA GLY A 100 20.34 -50.85 36.73
C GLY A 100 21.57 -50.58 35.85
N HIS A 101 22.68 -50.16 36.46
CA HIS A 101 24.03 -50.73 36.36
C HIS A 101 24.68 -51.27 35.04
N HIS A 102 26.00 -50.99 34.96
CA HIS A 102 27.08 -51.47 34.04
C HIS A 102 27.16 -50.73 32.68
N GLY A 103 28.23 -50.04 32.27
CA GLY A 103 29.64 -50.05 32.66
C GLY A 103 30.47 -50.41 31.43
N HIS A 104 31.22 -49.47 30.86
CA HIS A 104 32.49 -49.72 30.17
C HIS A 104 33.19 -48.39 29.82
N THR A 105 34.32 -48.18 30.49
CA THR A 105 35.32 -47.15 30.25
C THR A 105 36.22 -47.53 29.07
N THR A 106 36.42 -46.62 28.12
CA THR A 106 37.62 -46.61 27.27
C THR A 106 38.13 -45.19 27.13
N VAL A 107 39.38 -45.02 27.55
CA VAL A 107 40.19 -43.79 27.56
C VAL A 107 40.97 -43.70 26.25
N HIS A 108 41.02 -42.54 25.59
CA HIS A 108 42.20 -42.13 24.82
C HIS A 108 42.32 -40.60 24.66
N ARG A 109 43.13 -40.03 25.56
CA ARG A 109 44.21 -39.03 25.37
C ARG A 109 44.30 -38.33 23.99
N HIS A 110 44.12 -37.00 23.96
CA HIS A 110 44.65 -36.13 22.91
C HIS A 110 45.91 -35.39 23.39
N THR A 111 46.99 -35.56 22.64
CA THR A 111 48.24 -34.80 22.72
C THR A 111 48.22 -33.63 21.74
N TYR A 112 48.70 -32.47 22.19
CA TYR A 112 49.05 -31.31 21.39
C TYR A 112 50.29 -31.58 20.53
N SER A 113 50.32 -31.03 19.32
CA SER A 113 51.55 -30.76 18.58
C SER A 113 51.38 -29.59 17.60
N HIS A 114 52.29 -28.62 17.74
CA HIS A 114 52.57 -27.53 16.83
C HIS A 114 53.05 -28.03 15.46
N THR A 115 52.75 -27.29 14.38
CA THR A 115 53.67 -27.09 13.26
C THR A 115 53.43 -25.76 12.55
N SER A 116 54.55 -25.08 12.31
CA SER A 116 54.77 -23.93 11.44
C SER A 116 54.68 -24.29 9.95
N GLY A 117 54.25 -23.35 9.11
CA GLY A 117 54.37 -23.45 7.65
C GLY A 117 54.14 -22.11 6.96
N GLN A 118 55.16 -21.63 6.25
CA GLN A 118 55.20 -20.41 5.45
C GLN A 118 54.22 -20.46 4.26
N GLU A 119 53.67 -19.31 3.87
CA GLU A 119 53.08 -19.12 2.54
C GLU A 119 53.67 -17.87 1.84
N PRO A 120 53.78 -17.89 0.49
CA PRO A 120 54.61 -16.97 -0.25
C PRO A 120 53.88 -15.73 -0.78
N ARG A 121 54.63 -14.63 -0.85
CA ARG A 121 54.26 -13.39 -1.53
C ARG A 121 54.20 -13.60 -3.05
N THR A 122 53.09 -13.21 -3.67
CA THR A 122 53.04 -12.93 -5.12
C THR A 122 52.80 -11.45 -5.35
N THR A 123 53.80 -10.83 -5.96
CA THR A 123 53.81 -9.48 -6.53
C THR A 123 53.01 -9.46 -7.82
N THR A 124 52.06 -8.54 -7.97
CA THR A 124 51.43 -8.22 -9.26
C THR A 124 51.82 -6.79 -9.64
N SER A 125 52.41 -6.68 -10.83
CA SER A 125 52.98 -5.49 -11.42
C SER A 125 51.92 -4.52 -11.92
N TYR A 126 52.16 -3.23 -11.67
CA TYR A 126 51.48 -2.11 -12.31
C TYR A 126 51.94 -2.00 -13.77
N ARG A 127 50.99 -1.88 -14.70
CA ARG A 127 51.26 -1.54 -16.11
C ARG A 127 50.68 -0.14 -16.35
N GLU A 128 51.56 0.84 -16.40
CA GLU A 128 51.26 2.22 -16.81
C GLU A 128 50.83 2.25 -18.28
N TYR A 129 49.71 2.91 -18.56
CA TYR A 129 49.39 3.39 -19.90
C TYR A 129 49.43 4.91 -19.90
N ASN A 130 50.50 5.40 -20.52
CA ASN A 130 50.68 6.78 -20.96
C ASN A 130 49.61 7.13 -22.03
N THR A 131 48.76 8.08 -21.71
CA THR A 131 47.97 8.89 -22.65
C THR A 131 47.98 10.29 -22.04
N GLY A 132 48.76 11.24 -22.54
CA GLY A 132 48.55 11.88 -23.82
C GLY A 132 47.79 13.18 -23.56
N ASP A 133 48.55 14.26 -23.31
CA ASP A 133 48.07 15.64 -23.15
C ASP A 133 47.01 16.03 -24.20
N PRO A 134 46.03 16.85 -23.81
CA PRO A 134 45.84 18.07 -24.59
C PRO A 134 45.54 19.33 -23.75
N MET A 135 46.36 20.35 -24.04
CA MET A 135 45.98 21.73 -24.32
C MET A 135 45.13 22.50 -23.29
N HIS A 136 45.84 23.39 -22.60
CA HIS A 136 45.38 24.66 -22.05
C HIS A 136 44.38 25.41 -22.94
N PHE A 137 43.20 25.75 -22.38
CA PHE A 137 42.47 26.96 -22.74
C PHE A 137 41.91 27.62 -21.46
N GLY A 138 42.21 28.91 -21.30
CA GLY A 138 41.92 29.69 -20.11
C GLY A 138 40.44 30.01 -19.93
N GLY A 139 39.94 29.78 -18.72
CA GLY A 139 38.62 30.21 -18.27
C GLY A 139 38.66 31.64 -17.72
N GLN A 140 37.92 32.54 -18.36
CA GLN A 140 37.58 33.85 -17.82
C GLN A 140 36.43 33.72 -16.79
N ASN A 141 36.62 34.36 -15.63
CA ASN A 141 35.61 34.56 -14.59
C ASN A 141 34.37 35.31 -15.11
N PRO A 142 33.16 34.97 -14.62
CA PRO A 142 32.12 35.96 -14.39
C PRO A 142 31.69 36.03 -12.93
N ARG A 143 32.05 37.17 -12.33
CA ARG A 143 31.26 38.05 -11.47
C ARG A 143 30.15 37.43 -10.60
N THR A 144 30.39 37.51 -9.30
CA THR A 144 29.42 37.58 -8.21
C THR A 144 28.37 38.68 -8.43
N THR A 145 27.10 38.30 -8.55
CA THR A 145 25.94 39.20 -8.41
C THR A 145 25.39 39.10 -7.00
N SER A 146 25.52 40.20 -6.26
CA SER A 146 24.91 40.45 -4.95
C SER A 146 23.38 40.58 -5.05
N TYR A 147 22.66 39.85 -4.21
CA TYR A 147 21.23 39.99 -4.00
C TYR A 147 20.93 41.33 -3.30
N ARG A 148 19.99 42.11 -3.84
CA ARG A 148 19.48 43.36 -3.28
C ARG A 148 18.06 43.09 -2.76
N GLU A 149 17.88 43.13 -1.45
CA GLU A 149 16.57 43.02 -0.79
C GLU A 149 15.73 44.27 -1.06
N TYR A 150 14.49 44.07 -1.53
CA TYR A 150 13.48 45.12 -1.58
C TYR A 150 12.58 45.02 -0.35
N ASN A 151 12.61 46.10 0.43
CA ASN A 151 11.88 46.33 1.65
C ASN A 151 10.50 46.92 1.29
N THR A 152 9.41 46.20 1.53
CA THR A 152 8.04 46.66 1.29
C THR A 152 7.46 47.33 2.54
N GLY A 153 7.38 48.66 2.50
CA GLY A 153 6.80 49.49 3.55
C GLY A 153 5.29 49.30 3.71
N HIS A 154 4.85 49.16 4.96
CA HIS A 154 3.47 49.25 5.41
C HIS A 154 3.04 50.72 5.50
N SER A 155 1.95 51.10 4.83
CA SER A 155 1.21 52.34 5.08
C SER A 155 -0.06 52.04 5.88
N GLY A 156 -0.12 52.58 7.09
CA GLY A 156 -1.33 52.64 7.90
C GLY A 156 -2.08 53.95 7.61
N PHE A 157 -3.41 53.86 7.48
CA PHE A 157 -4.30 55.01 7.46
C PHE A 157 -5.38 54.83 8.53
N THR A 158 -5.42 55.76 9.48
CA THR A 158 -6.51 56.01 10.43
C THR A 158 -7.51 57.01 9.82
N PRO A 159 -8.80 56.97 10.18
CA PRO A 159 -9.70 58.08 9.90
C PRO A 159 -10.02 58.89 11.17
N HIS A 160 -9.91 60.21 11.04
CA HIS A 160 -10.33 61.21 12.01
C HIS A 160 -11.86 61.37 12.03
N GLN A 161 -12.40 61.51 13.25
CA GLN A 161 -13.73 62.05 13.52
C GLN A 161 -13.77 63.57 13.25
N ALA A 162 -14.87 64.05 12.67
CA ALA A 162 -15.29 65.44 12.77
C ALA A 162 -16.83 65.52 12.78
N SER A 163 -17.32 66.19 13.82
CA SER A 163 -18.71 66.49 14.16
C SER A 163 -19.14 67.85 13.56
N HIS A 164 -20.42 68.02 13.22
CA HIS A 164 -21.26 69.25 13.37
C HIS A 164 -22.65 68.97 12.72
N ALA A 165 -23.74 68.86 13.51
CA ALA A 165 -24.77 69.89 13.79
C ALA A 165 -25.60 70.28 12.55
N ALA A 166 -26.88 69.88 12.37
CA ALA A 166 -28.14 70.19 13.09
C ALA A 166 -29.03 71.17 12.29
N LEU A 167 -30.37 70.99 12.42
CA LEU A 167 -31.52 71.70 11.80
C LEU A 167 -31.94 71.12 10.43
N GLY A 168 -33.20 70.78 10.12
CA GLY A 168 -34.50 70.91 10.79
C GLY A 168 -35.61 70.83 9.71
N ALA A 169 -36.81 70.41 10.11
CA ALA A 169 -38.11 70.50 9.41
C ALA A 169 -38.53 69.38 8.42
N ASP A 170 -39.51 68.60 8.88
CA ASP A 170 -40.59 67.88 8.17
C ASP A 170 -41.69 68.89 7.71
N PRO A 171 -42.83 68.53 7.07
CA PRO A 171 -43.18 67.39 6.19
C PRO A 171 -44.01 67.83 4.94
N GLN A 172 -44.41 66.86 4.08
CA GLN A 172 -45.74 66.71 3.41
C GLN A 172 -45.77 66.38 1.89
N HIS A 173 -46.48 65.28 1.61
CA HIS A 173 -47.45 64.98 0.55
C HIS A 173 -47.17 65.22 -0.96
N THR A 174 -47.32 64.11 -1.73
CA THR A 174 -48.22 63.84 -2.92
C THR A 174 -47.46 63.06 -4.01
N TYR A 175 -47.85 61.82 -4.33
CA TYR A 175 -48.86 61.33 -5.29
C TYR A 175 -48.54 61.55 -6.79
N THR A 176 -48.85 60.51 -7.58
CA THR A 176 -48.73 60.32 -9.05
C THR A 176 -47.31 60.00 -9.55
N GLY A 177 -47.02 58.96 -10.33
CA GLY A 177 -47.84 58.05 -11.12
C GLY A 177 -47.31 58.05 -12.55
N PHE A 178 -46.55 57.03 -12.97
CA PHE A 178 -46.31 56.78 -14.39
C PHE A 178 -46.03 55.30 -14.66
N SER A 179 -46.91 54.71 -15.45
CA SER A 179 -46.82 53.39 -16.05
C SER A 179 -45.91 53.41 -17.28
N GLN A 180 -45.06 52.40 -17.47
CA GLN A 180 -44.66 51.85 -18.77
C GLN A 180 -43.85 50.56 -18.50
N LEU A 181 -44.44 49.38 -18.74
CA LEU A 181 -44.42 48.59 -19.98
C LEU A 181 -43.22 47.63 -20.07
N LYS A 182 -43.56 46.35 -19.92
CA LYS A 182 -42.98 45.14 -20.55
C LYS A 182 -41.46 44.99 -20.57
N GLN A 183 -40.97 44.04 -19.76
CA GLN A 183 -40.35 42.83 -20.30
C GLN A 183 -40.33 41.75 -19.21
N MET A 184 -40.99 40.64 -19.49
CA MET A 184 -40.92 39.41 -18.69
C MET A 184 -39.66 38.67 -19.12
N ASP A 185 -38.76 38.40 -18.17
CA ASP A 185 -37.80 37.30 -18.28
C ASP A 185 -38.06 36.35 -17.11
N VAL A 186 -38.57 35.17 -17.47
CA VAL A 186 -38.76 34.02 -16.58
C VAL A 186 -37.41 33.29 -16.48
N PRO A 187 -36.88 32.98 -15.29
CA PRO A 187 -35.73 32.11 -15.19
C PRO A 187 -36.17 30.65 -15.41
N VAL A 188 -35.71 30.08 -16.53
CA VAL A 188 -35.80 28.64 -16.83
C VAL A 188 -34.99 27.89 -15.78
N SER A 189 -35.70 27.12 -14.94
CA SER A 189 -35.10 26.16 -14.02
C SER A 189 -34.56 24.97 -14.80
N GLN A 190 -33.23 24.80 -14.79
CA GLN A 190 -32.56 23.64 -15.37
C GLN A 190 -32.26 22.63 -14.26
N THR A 191 -33.28 21.87 -13.87
CA THR A 191 -33.16 20.72 -12.96
C THR A 191 -34.14 19.63 -13.39
N MET A 192 -33.88 18.97 -14.51
CA MET A 192 -34.42 17.64 -14.80
C MET A 192 -33.56 16.92 -15.85
N GLN A 193 -32.57 16.16 -15.39
CA GLN A 193 -32.07 14.96 -16.08
C GLN A 193 -31.11 14.21 -15.16
N ASN A 194 -31.66 13.34 -14.32
CA ASN A 194 -31.09 12.05 -13.91
C ASN A 194 -32.04 11.39 -12.89
N GLN A 195 -33.18 10.90 -13.40
CA GLN A 195 -33.99 9.88 -12.74
C GLN A 195 -34.40 8.85 -13.78
N SER A 196 -33.47 7.97 -14.13
CA SER A 196 -33.72 6.65 -14.73
C SER A 196 -32.55 5.78 -14.25
N TRP A 197 -32.68 4.59 -13.68
CA TRP A 197 -33.69 3.55 -13.71
C TRP A 197 -33.82 2.96 -12.29
N GLY A 198 -35.01 2.63 -11.81
CA GLY A 198 -35.15 1.90 -10.53
C GLY A 198 -36.51 1.88 -9.85
N GLN A 199 -37.51 2.63 -10.32
CA GLN A 199 -38.87 2.48 -9.79
C GLN A 199 -39.58 1.31 -10.51
N ARG A 200 -39.54 0.12 -9.90
CA ARG A 200 -40.52 -0.92 -10.19
C ARG A 200 -41.89 -0.40 -9.77
N PHE A 201 -42.79 -0.23 -10.73
CA PHE A 201 -44.20 0.06 -10.49
C PHE A 201 -44.80 -1.06 -9.65
N TYR A 202 -45.07 -0.80 -8.37
CA TYR A 202 -46.02 -1.60 -7.60
C TYR A 202 -47.42 -1.02 -7.81
N PRO A 203 -48.45 -1.85 -8.02
CA PRO A 203 -49.81 -1.36 -8.24
C PRO A 203 -50.34 -0.66 -6.98
N SER A 204 -50.86 0.56 -7.17
CA SER A 204 -51.33 1.49 -6.14
C SER A 204 -52.56 1.03 -5.32
N ASN A 205 -52.95 -0.25 -5.42
CA ASN A 205 -54.13 -0.81 -4.76
C ASN A 205 -53.78 -2.03 -3.87
N ALA A 206 -52.56 -2.09 -3.32
CA ALA A 206 -52.21 -3.15 -2.37
C ALA A 206 -52.99 -2.97 -1.06
N ASP A 207 -53.71 -4.02 -0.68
CA ASP A 207 -54.52 -4.13 0.53
C ASP A 207 -53.69 -3.76 1.80
N PRO A 208 -54.13 -2.79 2.61
CA PRO A 208 -53.41 -2.34 3.82
C PRO A 208 -53.29 -3.42 4.91
N THR A 209 -53.92 -4.58 4.74
CA THR A 209 -53.78 -5.73 5.66
C THR A 209 -52.60 -6.65 5.33
N HIS A 210 -51.84 -6.37 4.27
CA HIS A 210 -50.75 -7.24 3.84
C HIS A 210 -49.47 -7.05 4.71
N PRO A 211 -48.90 -8.12 5.30
CA PRO A 211 -47.78 -8.04 6.27
C PRO A 211 -46.46 -7.47 5.70
N TYR A 212 -46.39 -7.24 4.39
CA TYR A 212 -45.25 -6.58 3.74
C TYR A 212 -45.27 -5.05 3.89
N GLY A 213 -46.42 -4.43 4.13
CA GLY A 213 -46.53 -2.97 4.34
C GLY A 213 -45.85 -2.50 5.62
N GLU A 214 -45.92 -3.29 6.69
CA GLU A 214 -45.25 -2.97 7.96
C GLU A 214 -43.73 -3.02 7.85
N GLN A 215 -43.18 -3.96 7.08
CA GLN A 215 -41.72 -4.06 6.88
C GLN A 215 -41.16 -2.85 6.10
N HIS A 216 -41.87 -2.37 5.08
CA HIS A 216 -41.45 -1.18 4.34
C HIS A 216 -41.53 0.10 5.20
N MET A 217 -42.58 0.26 6.01
CA MET A 217 -42.68 1.39 6.93
C MET A 217 -41.62 1.33 8.05
N ALA A 218 -41.29 0.14 8.54
CA ALA A 218 -40.21 -0.04 9.50
C ALA A 218 -38.85 0.36 8.90
N SER A 219 -38.50 -0.12 7.71
CA SER A 219 -37.25 0.25 7.02
C SER A 219 -37.18 1.76 6.76
N ALA A 220 -38.27 2.39 6.30
CA ALA A 220 -38.30 3.84 6.09
C ALA A 220 -38.05 4.64 7.40
N ARG A 221 -38.61 4.20 8.53
CA ARG A 221 -38.36 4.83 9.85
C ARG A 221 -36.90 4.64 10.28
N TYR A 222 -36.33 3.45 10.11
CA TYR A 222 -34.92 3.19 10.41
C TYR A 222 -33.98 4.06 9.56
N GLN A 223 -34.27 4.24 8.26
CA GLN A 223 -33.50 5.14 7.40
C GLN A 223 -33.57 6.59 7.86
N GLN A 224 -34.76 7.06 8.25
CA GLN A 224 -34.94 8.41 8.74
C GLN A 224 -34.17 8.63 10.05
N GLU A 225 -34.22 7.67 10.98
CA GLU A 225 -33.46 7.72 12.23
C GLU A 225 -31.95 7.72 11.98
N ALA A 226 -31.46 6.88 11.05
CA ALA A 226 -30.04 6.85 10.68
C ALA A 226 -29.58 8.20 10.11
N ARG A 227 -30.40 8.84 9.26
CA ARG A 227 -30.11 10.19 8.74
C ARG A 227 -30.05 11.25 9.83
N GLN A 228 -31.00 11.21 10.78
CA GLN A 228 -31.02 12.15 11.90
C GLN A 228 -29.76 11.99 12.78
N LYS A 229 -29.37 10.74 13.09
CA LYS A 229 -28.13 10.46 13.83
C LYS A 229 -26.88 10.92 13.07
N GLN A 230 -26.80 10.70 11.75
CA GLN A 230 -25.69 11.22 10.94
C GLN A 230 -25.60 12.75 10.97
N GLN A 231 -26.73 13.45 10.89
CA GLN A 231 -26.78 14.91 10.97
C GLN A 231 -26.33 15.41 12.35
N GLN A 232 -26.79 14.76 13.42
CA GLN A 232 -26.36 15.06 14.79
C GLN A 232 -24.84 14.90 14.95
N LEU A 233 -24.30 13.73 14.60
CA LEU A 233 -22.85 13.44 14.70
C LEU A 233 -22.01 14.40 13.85
N SER A 234 -22.50 14.78 12.66
CA SER A 234 -21.86 15.80 11.82
C SER A 234 -21.78 17.17 12.49
N SER A 235 -22.84 17.58 13.18
CA SER A 235 -22.89 18.84 13.91
C SER A 235 -21.94 18.84 15.12
N GLU A 236 -21.89 17.74 15.88
CA GLU A 236 -20.97 17.57 17.02
C GLU A 236 -19.51 17.59 16.58
N LEU A 237 -19.17 16.89 15.48
CA LEU A 237 -17.83 16.94 14.88
C LEU A 237 -17.42 18.36 14.47
N SER A 238 -18.37 19.15 13.95
CA SER A 238 -18.11 20.55 13.57
C SER A 238 -17.85 21.44 14.79
N VAL A 239 -18.59 21.25 15.88
CA VAL A 239 -18.37 22.00 17.13
C VAL A 239 -17.02 21.68 17.75
N MET A 240 -16.59 20.41 17.73
CA MET A 240 -15.25 20.05 18.22
C MET A 240 -14.14 20.59 17.33
N GLU A 241 -14.33 20.61 16.01
CA GLU A 241 -13.37 21.19 15.06
C GLU A 241 -13.18 22.69 15.30
N GLU A 242 -14.27 23.42 15.51
CA GLU A 242 -14.27 24.83 15.91
C GLU A 242 -13.50 25.02 17.23
N ARG A 243 -13.80 24.22 18.26
CA ARG A 243 -13.12 24.29 19.56
C ARG A 243 -11.64 23.97 19.45
N LEU A 244 -11.27 23.00 18.61
CA LEU A 244 -9.87 22.66 18.32
C LEU A 244 -9.12 23.83 17.69
N ASN A 245 -9.73 24.51 16.72
CA ASN A 245 -9.14 25.68 16.08
C ASN A 245 -8.99 26.85 17.09
N GLN A 246 -9.97 27.06 17.97
CA GLN A 246 -9.87 28.06 19.04
C GLN A 246 -8.71 27.77 20.00
N MET A 247 -8.52 26.51 20.42
CA MET A 247 -7.40 26.12 21.28
C MET A 247 -6.04 26.27 20.59
N GLN A 248 -5.95 26.03 19.28
CA GLN A 248 -4.71 26.26 18.52
C GLN A 248 -4.26 27.73 18.57
N THR A 249 -5.21 28.67 18.65
CA THR A 249 -4.91 30.11 18.77
C THR A 249 -4.62 30.57 20.20
N LYS A 250 -5.07 29.81 21.22
CA LYS A 250 -4.95 30.14 22.65
C LYS A 250 -4.20 29.04 23.39
N LEU A 251 -2.89 28.92 23.12
CA LEU A 251 -2.01 27.97 23.81
C LEU A 251 -1.81 28.39 25.28
N GLY A 252 -2.63 27.85 26.18
CA GLY A 252 -2.52 28.03 27.64
C GLY A 252 -2.51 26.68 28.37
N PRO A 253 -1.95 26.58 29.59
CA PRO A 253 -1.88 25.30 30.30
C PRO A 253 -3.26 24.67 30.59
N GLU A 254 -4.32 25.48 30.68
CA GLU A 254 -5.69 24.97 30.85
C GLU A 254 -6.21 24.20 29.62
N SER A 255 -5.63 24.40 28.42
CA SER A 255 -6.09 23.74 27.21
C SER A 255 -5.67 22.27 27.10
N LEU A 256 -4.69 21.80 27.87
CA LEU A 256 -4.28 20.39 27.81
C LEU A 256 -5.40 19.46 28.32
N ARG A 257 -6.06 19.84 29.42
CA ARG A 257 -7.17 19.06 29.98
C ARG A 257 -8.36 19.04 29.01
N ASP A 258 -8.62 20.17 28.35
CA ASP A 258 -9.66 20.28 27.32
C ASP A 258 -9.36 19.42 26.08
N VAL A 259 -8.10 19.40 25.61
CA VAL A 259 -7.66 18.49 24.54
C VAL A 259 -7.88 17.04 24.93
N GLN A 260 -7.50 16.64 26.15
CA GLN A 260 -7.70 15.26 26.63
C GLN A 260 -9.17 14.88 26.74
N ASN A 261 -10.01 15.78 27.26
CA ASN A 261 -11.46 15.58 27.32
C ASN A 261 -12.08 15.40 25.92
N MET A 262 -11.60 16.16 24.92
CA MET A 262 -12.04 15.99 23.52
C MET A 262 -11.60 14.65 22.91
N VAL A 263 -10.37 14.19 23.18
CA VAL A 263 -9.94 12.85 22.73
C VAL A 263 -10.84 11.77 23.33
N MET A 264 -11.14 11.87 24.64
CA MET A 264 -12.04 10.94 25.30
C MET A 264 -13.45 10.98 24.72
N ALA A 265 -14.00 12.16 24.44
CA ALA A 265 -15.32 12.29 23.83
C ALA A 265 -15.40 11.61 22.45
N ILE A 266 -14.36 11.79 21.61
CA ILE A 266 -14.29 11.12 20.31
C ILE A 266 -14.23 9.61 20.47
N ASP A 267 -13.36 9.11 21.34
CA ASP A 267 -13.11 7.67 21.50
C ASP A 267 -14.28 6.94 22.19
N THR A 268 -14.97 7.59 23.14
CA THR A 268 -16.00 6.94 23.97
C THR A 268 -17.43 7.20 23.53
N MET A 269 -17.71 8.31 22.84
CA MET A 269 -19.08 8.65 22.43
C MET A 269 -19.24 8.55 20.92
N ILE A 270 -18.37 9.22 20.15
CA ILE A 270 -18.62 9.46 18.72
C ILE A 270 -18.26 8.25 17.86
N LEU A 271 -17.08 7.65 18.07
CA LEU A 271 -16.67 6.48 17.28
C LEU A 271 -17.63 5.28 17.47
N PRO A 272 -18.10 4.93 18.69
CA PRO A 272 -19.10 3.87 18.87
C PRO A 272 -20.45 4.17 18.19
N GLU A 273 -20.93 5.41 18.25
CA GLU A 273 -22.18 5.79 17.58
C GLU A 273 -22.04 5.77 16.05
N LEU A 274 -20.93 6.25 15.50
CA LEU A 274 -20.63 6.14 14.08
C LEU A 274 -20.58 4.67 13.62
N ASP A 275 -20.02 3.78 14.42
CA ASP A 275 -19.97 2.34 14.13
C ASP A 275 -21.37 1.69 14.22
N GLN A 276 -22.21 2.12 15.17
CA GLN A 276 -23.61 1.70 15.24
C GLN A 276 -24.41 2.15 14.00
N VAL A 277 -24.24 3.40 13.57
CA VAL A 277 -24.88 3.91 12.36
C VAL A 277 -24.34 3.17 11.14
N ALA A 278 -23.03 2.92 11.03
CA ALA A 278 -22.44 2.17 9.93
C ALA A 278 -22.99 0.74 9.82
N ARG A 279 -23.21 0.06 10.95
CA ARG A 279 -23.88 -1.25 10.98
C ARG A 279 -25.31 -1.18 10.47
N ALA A 280 -26.08 -0.17 10.90
CA ALA A 280 -27.44 0.04 10.43
C ALA A 280 -27.47 0.32 8.90
N CYS A 281 -26.54 1.12 8.40
CA CYS A 281 -26.40 1.42 6.97
C CYS A 281 -26.02 0.19 6.13
N SER A 282 -25.22 -0.72 6.69
CA SER A 282 -24.68 -1.89 5.96
C SER A 282 -25.70 -3.01 5.80
N LEU A 283 -26.72 -3.07 6.67
CA LEU A 283 -27.79 -4.06 6.59
C LEU A 283 -28.80 -3.75 5.48
N GLU A 284 -28.87 -2.50 5.02
CA GLU A 284 -29.76 -2.11 3.94
C GLU A 284 -29.00 -1.99 2.61
N LEU A 285 -29.03 -3.09 1.85
CA LEU A 285 -28.57 -3.14 0.46
C LEU A 285 -29.33 -2.10 -0.37
N GLY A 286 -28.70 -0.96 -0.68
CA GLY A 286 -29.19 -0.05 -1.73
C GLY A 286 -29.01 1.45 -1.50
N ASN A 287 -28.54 1.92 -0.34
CA ASN A 287 -28.36 3.37 -0.12
C ASN A 287 -26.89 3.80 -0.12
N GLU A 288 -26.28 3.80 -1.31
CA GLU A 288 -24.88 4.19 -1.51
C GLU A 288 -24.57 5.60 -0.97
N GLN A 289 -25.50 6.55 -1.11
CA GLN A 289 -25.32 7.92 -0.63
C GLN A 289 -25.15 7.97 0.90
N LEU A 290 -25.98 7.23 1.63
CA LEU A 290 -25.96 7.19 3.09
C LEU A 290 -24.68 6.52 3.61
N TYR A 291 -24.19 5.50 2.89
CA TYR A 291 -22.89 4.86 3.15
C TYR A 291 -21.70 5.79 2.87
N LEU A 292 -21.72 6.52 1.75
CA LEU A 292 -20.68 7.50 1.42
C LEU A 292 -20.63 8.63 2.46
N GLN A 293 -21.79 9.13 2.89
CA GLN A 293 -21.90 10.13 3.96
C GLN A 293 -21.33 9.60 5.28
N GLN A 294 -21.66 8.35 5.65
CA GLN A 294 -21.07 7.71 6.83
C GLN A 294 -19.53 7.63 6.75
N ARG A 295 -19.00 7.26 5.57
CA ARG A 295 -17.56 7.16 5.35
C ARG A 295 -16.86 8.51 5.49
N GLN A 296 -17.51 9.59 5.05
CA GLN A 296 -17.01 10.96 5.23
C GLN A 296 -16.95 11.35 6.72
N LEU A 297 -17.99 11.02 7.50
CA LEU A 297 -18.01 11.27 8.94
C LEU A 297 -16.90 10.51 9.68
N ASN A 298 -16.71 9.22 9.36
CA ASN A 298 -15.63 8.42 9.94
C ASN A 298 -14.24 9.03 9.66
N ARG A 299 -13.99 9.42 8.40
CA ARG A 299 -12.73 10.10 8.03
C ARG A 299 -12.53 11.41 8.80
N ARG A 300 -13.60 12.18 8.99
CA ARG A 300 -13.54 13.46 9.71
C ARG A 300 -13.23 13.25 11.20
N ALA A 301 -13.85 12.26 11.83
CA ALA A 301 -13.55 11.88 13.22
C ALA A 301 -12.08 11.42 13.39
N ASP A 302 -11.56 10.60 12.47
CA ASP A 302 -10.17 10.15 12.48
C ASP A 302 -9.17 11.32 12.36
N ILE A 303 -9.43 12.27 11.46
CA ILE A 303 -8.59 13.47 11.28
C ILE A 303 -8.56 14.30 12.56
N LEU A 304 -9.72 14.53 13.19
CA LEU A 304 -9.80 15.28 14.45
C LEU A 304 -9.04 14.58 15.58
N ARG A 305 -9.19 13.26 15.69
CA ARG A 305 -8.45 12.44 16.65
C ARG A 305 -6.94 12.56 16.46
N GLN A 306 -6.45 12.45 15.23
CA GLN A 306 -5.02 12.60 14.93
C GLN A 306 -4.50 14.00 15.28
N ARG A 307 -5.25 15.07 14.95
CA ARG A 307 -4.87 16.44 15.30
C ARG A 307 -4.79 16.64 16.82
N LEU A 308 -5.75 16.10 17.58
CA LEU A 308 -5.75 16.18 19.05
C LEU A 308 -4.57 15.42 19.68
N VAL A 309 -4.21 14.24 19.14
CA VAL A 309 -3.02 13.49 19.60
C VAL A 309 -1.73 14.28 19.35
N LEU A 310 -1.59 14.91 18.18
CA LEU A 310 -0.44 15.75 17.87
C LEU A 310 -0.36 16.98 18.78
N LEU A 311 -1.48 17.64 19.06
CA LEU A 311 -1.52 18.75 20.02
C LEU A 311 -1.14 18.29 21.42
N THR A 312 -1.67 17.15 21.88
CA THR A 312 -1.32 16.57 23.19
C THR A 312 0.19 16.37 23.31
N ARG A 313 0.83 15.82 22.27
CA ARG A 313 2.30 15.65 22.22
C ARG A 313 3.03 16.99 22.26
N ALA A 314 2.59 17.99 21.49
CA ALA A 314 3.20 19.32 21.48
C ALA A 314 3.13 20.01 22.85
N TYR A 315 2.03 19.85 23.59
CA TYR A 315 1.91 20.35 24.96
C TYR A 315 2.87 19.64 25.91
N GLN A 316 2.98 18.31 25.83
CA GLN A 316 3.89 17.52 26.68
C GLN A 316 5.38 17.86 26.43
N THR A 317 5.75 18.14 25.17
CA THR A 317 7.12 18.56 24.85
C THR A 317 7.41 19.98 25.33
N SER A 318 6.43 20.88 25.25
CA SER A 318 6.58 22.28 25.67
C SER A 318 6.67 22.43 27.19
N SER A 319 5.94 21.60 27.95
CA SER A 319 6.02 21.61 29.43
C SER A 319 7.37 21.10 29.96
N SER A 320 8.10 20.31 29.17
CA SER A 320 9.36 19.69 29.61
C SER A 320 10.58 20.62 29.41
N GLN A 321 10.45 21.76 28.74
CA GLN A 321 11.56 22.68 28.44
C GLN A 321 11.75 23.84 29.44
N THR A 322 10.94 23.93 30.50
CA THR A 322 11.07 24.99 31.51
C THR A 322 11.70 24.47 32.81
N VAL A 323 12.98 24.09 32.74
CA VAL A 323 13.85 24.07 33.92
C VAL A 323 14.89 25.19 33.73
N PRO A 324 14.92 26.24 34.56
CA PRO A 324 15.86 27.33 34.38
C PRO A 324 17.28 26.87 34.74
N SER A 325 18.14 26.81 33.72
CA SER A 325 19.58 26.60 33.81
C SER A 325 20.33 27.80 34.41
N THR A 326 19.95 28.26 35.60
CA THR A 326 20.63 29.36 36.30
C THR A 326 21.88 28.92 37.08
N LEU A 327 22.41 27.71 36.87
CA LEU A 327 23.53 27.17 37.63
C LEU A 327 24.80 26.85 36.83
N ASN A 328 24.91 27.27 35.56
CA ASN A 328 26.08 26.92 34.73
C ASN A 328 26.83 28.10 34.08
N ARG A 329 26.71 29.31 34.64
CA ARG A 329 27.40 30.50 34.11
C ARG A 329 28.77 30.80 34.75
N SER A 330 29.24 29.99 35.70
CA SER A 330 30.43 30.30 36.50
C SER A 330 31.73 29.59 36.07
N PHE A 331 31.71 28.74 35.03
CA PHE A 331 32.90 27.98 34.61
C PHE A 331 33.56 28.47 33.31
N GLU A 332 32.98 29.44 32.62
CA GLU A 332 33.43 29.84 31.27
C GLU A 332 34.28 31.13 31.26
N GLN A 333 34.63 31.67 32.43
CA GLN A 333 35.36 32.94 32.56
C GLN A 333 36.85 32.79 32.97
N GLN A 334 37.41 31.57 32.93
CA GLN A 334 38.83 31.33 33.28
C GLN A 334 39.70 30.75 32.15
N ARG A 335 39.24 30.73 30.89
CA ARG A 335 40.01 30.14 29.77
C ARG A 335 40.52 31.12 28.71
N ALA A 336 40.58 32.41 29.02
CA ALA A 336 40.95 33.46 28.08
C ALA A 336 42.35 34.06 28.35
N THR A 337 43.41 33.24 28.42
CA THR A 337 44.81 33.72 28.28
C THR A 337 45.75 32.57 27.87
N ALA A 338 45.75 32.19 26.60
CA ALA A 338 46.86 31.42 26.02
C ALA A 338 47.00 31.77 24.53
N PRO A 339 48.22 32.11 24.04
CA PRO A 339 48.46 32.41 22.64
C PRO A 339 48.40 31.14 21.78
N PRO A 340 47.92 31.22 20.52
CA PRO A 340 47.77 30.06 19.65
C PRO A 340 49.14 29.54 19.18
N PRO A 341 49.34 28.20 19.11
CA PRO A 341 50.56 27.62 18.57
C PRO A 341 50.67 27.81 17.04
N PRO A 342 51.90 27.86 16.50
CA PRO A 342 52.16 28.09 15.08
C PRO A 342 51.65 26.93 14.22
N GLN A 343 50.93 27.26 13.14
CA GLN A 343 50.40 26.29 12.18
C GLN A 343 51.52 25.70 11.31
N PRO A 344 51.52 24.37 11.05
CA PRO A 344 52.44 23.75 10.11
C PRO A 344 52.04 24.02 8.64
N PRO A 345 52.97 23.81 7.69
CA PRO A 345 52.79 24.18 6.28
C PRO A 345 51.72 23.33 5.60
N LEU A 346 50.94 23.97 4.74
CA LEU A 346 49.92 23.34 3.88
C LEU A 346 50.57 22.34 2.92
N GLU A 347 50.44 21.05 3.22
CA GLU A 347 50.59 19.97 2.24
C GLU A 347 49.41 19.99 1.26
N GLN A 348 49.72 19.86 -0.03
CA GLN A 348 48.75 19.74 -1.10
C GLN A 348 47.96 18.45 -0.93
N GLU A 349 46.66 18.58 -0.62
CA GLU A 349 45.71 17.48 -0.54
C GLU A 349 45.59 16.76 -1.90
N PRO A 350 45.87 15.45 -2.00
CA PRO A 350 45.54 14.66 -3.18
C PRO A 350 44.01 14.57 -3.32
N GLY A 351 43.52 14.67 -4.56
CA GLY A 351 42.12 14.90 -4.93
C GLY A 351 41.07 14.27 -4.01
N LEU A 352 40.11 15.10 -3.58
CA LEU A 352 38.97 14.74 -2.73
C LEU A 352 38.17 13.55 -3.30
N ASN A 353 38.58 12.34 -2.92
CA ASN A 353 37.67 11.20 -2.86
C ASN A 353 36.65 11.53 -1.77
N ARG A 354 35.49 12.06 -2.18
CA ARG A 354 34.35 12.25 -1.28
C ARG A 354 33.99 10.89 -0.70
N SER A 355 34.41 10.65 0.54
CA SER A 355 34.04 9.48 1.29
C SER A 355 32.53 9.47 1.45
N TYR A 356 31.89 8.45 0.89
CA TYR A 356 30.48 8.19 1.11
C TYR A 356 30.20 8.05 2.61
N SER A 357 29.01 8.46 3.05
CA SER A 357 28.58 8.12 4.41
C SER A 357 28.64 6.60 4.62
N LEU A 358 28.84 6.13 5.85
CA LEU A 358 28.90 4.69 6.14
C LEU A 358 27.68 3.94 5.55
N ARG A 359 26.48 4.54 5.64
CA ARG A 359 25.25 3.99 5.03
C ARG A 359 25.34 3.95 3.50
N SER A 360 25.76 5.05 2.87
CA SER A 360 25.96 5.13 1.42
C SER A 360 26.99 4.10 0.94
N SER A 361 28.08 3.89 1.69
CA SER A 361 29.10 2.90 1.39
C SER A 361 28.55 1.47 1.47
N LEU A 362 27.76 1.14 2.50
CA LEU A 362 27.12 -0.17 2.62
C LEU A 362 26.12 -0.42 1.49
N THR A 363 25.33 0.58 1.12
CA THR A 363 24.39 0.47 -0.01
C THR A 363 25.11 0.25 -1.33
N MET A 364 26.17 1.00 -1.61
CA MET A 364 26.96 0.80 -2.83
C MET A 364 27.67 -0.56 -2.85
N SER A 365 28.17 -1.03 -1.70
CA SER A 365 28.74 -2.37 -1.58
C SER A 365 27.72 -3.49 -1.84
N ALA A 366 26.48 -3.32 -1.37
CA ALA A 366 25.39 -4.26 -1.65
C ALA A 366 25.05 -4.29 -3.15
N LEU A 367 24.95 -3.13 -3.80
CA LEU A 367 24.71 -3.04 -5.24
C LEU A 367 25.84 -3.69 -6.05
N GLU A 368 27.10 -3.50 -5.66
CA GLU A 368 28.25 -4.15 -6.31
C GLU A 368 28.23 -5.68 -6.11
N SER A 369 27.80 -6.16 -4.95
CA SER A 369 27.62 -7.60 -4.71
C SER A 369 26.56 -8.20 -5.64
N ILE A 370 25.41 -7.53 -5.76
CA ILE A 370 24.31 -7.94 -6.66
C ILE A 370 24.79 -7.94 -8.12
N LYS A 371 25.52 -6.91 -8.53
CA LYS A 371 26.12 -6.80 -9.87
C LYS A 371 27.01 -8.00 -10.20
N ASN A 372 27.86 -8.40 -9.26
CA ASN A 372 28.73 -9.57 -9.41
C ASN A 372 27.93 -10.87 -9.52
N GLN A 373 26.88 -11.03 -8.71
CA GLN A 373 26.00 -12.20 -8.79
C GLN A 373 25.24 -12.28 -10.12
N LEU A 374 24.78 -11.15 -10.68
CA LEU A 374 24.16 -11.09 -12.01
C LEU A 374 25.16 -11.48 -13.10
N SER A 375 26.39 -10.98 -13.04
CA SER A 375 27.45 -11.37 -13.99
C SER A 375 27.72 -12.89 -13.97
N VAL A 376 27.65 -13.54 -12.81
CA VAL A 376 27.76 -15.01 -12.71
C VAL A 376 26.57 -15.69 -13.39
N CYS A 377 25.35 -15.21 -13.18
CA CYS A 377 24.15 -15.79 -13.80
C CYS A 377 24.18 -15.64 -15.33
N GLU A 378 24.66 -14.51 -15.85
CA GLU A 378 24.86 -14.29 -17.29
C GLU A 378 25.94 -15.21 -17.87
N ALA A 379 27.06 -15.38 -17.17
CA ALA A 379 28.11 -16.31 -17.61
C ALA A 379 27.58 -17.76 -17.62
N GLN A 380 26.79 -18.14 -16.61
CA GLN A 380 26.13 -19.44 -16.56
C GLN A 380 25.15 -19.61 -17.71
N SER A 381 24.30 -18.62 -18.00
CA SER A 381 23.33 -18.70 -19.10
C SER A 381 24.01 -18.79 -20.47
N GLN A 382 25.13 -18.08 -20.68
CA GLN A 382 25.93 -18.18 -21.91
C GLN A 382 26.65 -19.54 -22.05
N SER A 383 26.96 -20.21 -20.94
CA SER A 383 27.61 -21.52 -20.95
C SER A 383 26.67 -22.68 -21.28
N LEU A 384 25.35 -22.48 -21.13
CA LEU A 384 24.33 -23.46 -21.46
C LEU A 384 24.23 -23.62 -22.98
N LYS A 385 25.01 -24.55 -23.53
CA LYS A 385 25.10 -24.80 -24.97
C LYS A 385 23.92 -25.59 -25.53
N MET A 386 23.11 -26.26 -24.70
CA MET A 386 22.11 -27.23 -25.17
C MET A 386 20.90 -27.35 -24.22
N PRO A 387 19.75 -27.81 -24.73
CA PRO A 387 18.48 -27.86 -23.99
C PRO A 387 18.31 -29.05 -23.04
N GLU A 388 19.41 -29.71 -22.66
CA GLU A 388 19.42 -30.84 -21.72
C GLU A 388 19.50 -30.37 -20.27
N ASP A 389 20.00 -29.15 -20.04
CA ASP A 389 20.17 -28.54 -18.72
C ASP A 389 18.93 -27.72 -18.29
N ARG A 390 17.73 -28.27 -18.48
CA ARG A 390 16.46 -27.59 -18.10
C ARG A 390 16.42 -27.22 -16.62
N ASP A 391 16.95 -28.09 -15.78
CA ASP A 391 17.01 -27.86 -14.33
C ASP A 391 17.99 -26.72 -13.99
N GLN A 392 19.11 -26.61 -14.72
CA GLN A 392 20.04 -25.50 -14.53
C GLN A 392 19.43 -24.18 -15.01
N LEU A 393 18.73 -24.19 -16.16
CA LEU A 393 18.03 -23.03 -16.69
C LEU A 393 16.94 -22.54 -15.73
N ALA A 394 16.14 -23.46 -15.18
CA ALA A 394 15.14 -23.16 -14.16
C ALA A 394 15.76 -22.63 -12.86
N ALA A 395 16.91 -23.19 -12.44
CA ALA A 395 17.64 -22.72 -11.26
C ALA A 395 18.19 -21.30 -11.45
N ILE A 396 18.75 -20.98 -12.63
CA ILE A 396 19.22 -19.63 -12.95
C ILE A 396 18.03 -18.67 -13.00
N TYR A 397 16.93 -19.04 -13.64
CA TYR A 397 15.70 -18.23 -13.70
C TYR A 397 15.20 -17.88 -12.30
N GLY A 398 15.00 -18.88 -11.44
CA GLY A 398 14.53 -18.67 -10.06
C GLY A 398 15.55 -17.95 -9.16
N LYS A 399 16.84 -17.93 -9.53
CA LYS A 399 17.87 -17.12 -8.85
C LYS A 399 17.76 -15.65 -9.26
N VAL A 400 17.65 -15.36 -10.56
CA VAL A 400 17.52 -13.99 -11.08
C VAL A 400 16.22 -13.35 -10.60
N GLU A 401 15.11 -14.10 -10.57
CA GLU A 401 13.83 -13.61 -10.06
C GLU A 401 13.89 -13.26 -8.56
N ARG A 402 14.55 -14.11 -7.75
CA ARG A 402 14.79 -13.80 -6.33
C ARG A 402 15.66 -12.56 -6.14
N MET A 403 16.72 -12.40 -6.94
CA MET A 403 17.57 -11.22 -6.89
C MET A 403 16.79 -9.95 -7.22
N LEU A 404 15.87 -10.00 -8.20
CA LEU A 404 15.03 -8.87 -8.55
C LEU A 404 14.07 -8.50 -7.40
N MET A 405 13.36 -9.49 -6.85
CA MET A 405 12.35 -9.26 -5.81
C MET A 405 12.91 -8.94 -4.41
N GLN A 406 14.02 -9.57 -4.02
CA GLN A 406 14.52 -9.51 -2.63
C GLN A 406 15.73 -8.58 -2.50
N ASP A 407 16.68 -8.68 -3.43
CA ASP A 407 17.96 -8.00 -3.29
C ASP A 407 17.93 -6.61 -3.92
N ILE A 408 17.63 -6.52 -5.22
CA ILE A 408 17.60 -5.25 -5.96
C ILE A 408 16.50 -4.34 -5.40
N ASP A 409 15.30 -4.87 -5.21
CA ASP A 409 14.18 -4.08 -4.69
C ASP A 409 14.28 -3.76 -3.20
N GLY A 410 14.96 -4.61 -2.44
CA GLY A 410 15.22 -4.42 -1.01
C GLY A 410 16.23 -3.29 -0.71
N VAL A 411 17.04 -2.86 -1.68
CA VAL A 411 18.01 -1.77 -1.48
C VAL A 411 17.30 -0.42 -1.35
N ALA A 412 17.22 0.08 -0.11
CA ALA A 412 16.67 1.38 0.22
C ALA A 412 17.59 2.53 -0.21
N THR A 413 17.36 3.10 -1.39
CA THR A 413 18.12 4.26 -1.90
C THR A 413 17.56 5.60 -1.43
N SER A 414 16.36 5.63 -0.88
CA SER A 414 15.67 6.84 -0.40
C SER A 414 16.34 7.48 0.81
N GLU A 415 17.00 6.69 1.65
CA GLU A 415 17.61 7.15 2.92
C GLU A 415 19.04 7.69 2.78
N LEU A 416 19.61 7.68 1.57
CA LEU A 416 20.97 8.14 1.33
C LEU A 416 21.04 9.67 1.27
N THR A 417 21.82 10.27 2.18
CA THR A 417 22.06 11.72 2.21
C THR A 417 23.09 12.18 1.16
N SER A 418 23.96 11.26 0.72
CA SER A 418 24.92 11.46 -0.37
C SER A 418 25.00 10.21 -1.25
N GLY A 419 25.22 10.38 -2.56
CA GLY A 419 25.27 9.27 -3.52
C GLY A 419 23.91 8.66 -3.87
N GLN A 420 22.80 9.29 -3.47
CA GLN A 420 21.45 8.79 -3.75
C GLN A 420 21.16 8.65 -5.25
N ARG A 421 21.56 9.64 -6.05
CA ARG A 421 21.35 9.62 -7.50
C ARG A 421 22.12 8.46 -8.14
N ASP A 422 23.37 8.26 -7.74
CA ASP A 422 24.23 7.20 -8.26
C ASP A 422 23.71 5.82 -7.85
N ALA A 423 23.31 5.65 -6.59
CA ALA A 423 22.70 4.42 -6.11
C ALA A 423 21.37 4.08 -6.80
N ARG A 424 20.53 5.10 -7.09
CA ARG A 424 19.29 4.91 -7.89
C ARG A 424 19.59 4.54 -9.33
N SER A 425 20.57 5.20 -9.94
CA SER A 425 21.00 4.91 -11.32
C SER A 425 21.55 3.48 -11.44
N GLU A 426 22.43 3.07 -10.52
CA GLU A 426 23.00 1.72 -10.49
C GLU A 426 21.92 0.67 -10.22
N ARG A 427 21.02 0.92 -9.25
CA ARG A 427 19.86 0.04 -9.01
C ARG A 427 19.00 -0.12 -10.27
N LYS A 428 18.68 0.98 -10.97
CA LYS A 428 17.90 0.95 -12.21
C LYS A 428 18.62 0.15 -13.31
N ALA A 429 19.93 0.30 -13.44
CA ALA A 429 20.74 -0.48 -14.37
C ALA A 429 20.71 -1.99 -14.05
N LEU A 430 20.77 -2.36 -12.76
CA LEU A 430 20.67 -3.76 -12.32
C LEU A 430 19.28 -4.35 -12.58
N VAL A 431 18.20 -3.59 -12.38
CA VAL A 431 16.84 -4.03 -12.73
C VAL A 431 16.76 -4.33 -14.24
N HIS A 432 17.18 -3.40 -15.09
CA HIS A 432 17.14 -3.60 -16.54
C HIS A 432 17.99 -4.80 -16.98
N ARG A 433 19.17 -4.99 -16.37
CA ARG A 433 20.05 -6.12 -16.64
C ARG A 433 19.41 -7.46 -16.24
N ALA A 434 18.78 -7.52 -15.06
CA ALA A 434 18.07 -8.71 -14.60
C ALA A 434 16.84 -9.03 -15.49
N GLU A 435 16.05 -8.02 -15.88
CA GLU A 435 14.91 -8.19 -16.78
C GLU A 435 15.36 -8.66 -18.18
N ALA A 436 16.44 -8.11 -18.73
CA ALA A 436 17.00 -8.55 -20.00
C ALA A 436 17.46 -10.02 -19.94
N LEU A 437 18.08 -10.43 -18.83
CA LEU A 437 18.48 -11.82 -18.62
C LEU A 437 17.26 -12.75 -18.52
N LEU A 438 16.20 -12.36 -17.80
CA LEU A 438 14.95 -13.15 -17.73
C LEU A 438 14.30 -13.31 -19.11
N THR A 439 14.29 -12.27 -19.95
CA THR A 439 13.81 -12.35 -21.34
C THR A 439 14.64 -13.33 -22.16
N CYS A 440 15.97 -13.26 -22.08
CA CYS A 440 16.86 -14.19 -22.76
C CYS A 440 16.66 -15.64 -22.31
N LEU A 441 16.50 -15.88 -20.99
CA LEU A 441 16.21 -17.21 -20.46
C LEU A 441 14.84 -17.74 -20.91
N ALA A 442 13.83 -16.88 -21.02
CA ALA A 442 12.51 -17.24 -21.54
C ALA A 442 12.56 -17.58 -23.03
N GLU A 443 13.32 -16.83 -23.84
CA GLU A 443 13.55 -17.16 -25.25
C GLU A 443 14.23 -18.52 -25.41
N LEU A 444 15.23 -18.84 -24.59
CA LEU A 444 15.86 -20.17 -24.56
C LEU A 444 14.90 -21.30 -24.16
N GLN A 445 13.91 -21.02 -23.30
CA GLN A 445 12.84 -21.98 -22.99
C GLN A 445 11.89 -22.20 -24.17
N GLN A 446 11.60 -21.14 -24.93
CA GLN A 446 10.66 -21.16 -26.06
C GLN A 446 11.27 -21.66 -27.37
N SER A 447 12.58 -21.48 -27.58
CA SER A 447 13.27 -21.89 -28.81
C SER A 447 13.35 -23.41 -29.03
N LYS A 448 12.68 -24.20 -28.17
CA LYS A 448 12.57 -25.66 -28.28
C LYS A 448 11.11 -26.08 -28.47
N ALA A 449 10.59 -25.82 -29.67
CA ALA A 449 9.39 -26.47 -30.21
C ALA A 449 9.48 -26.52 -31.74
N PRO A 450 8.96 -27.55 -32.41
CA PRO A 450 9.06 -28.99 -32.19
C PRO A 450 10.00 -29.61 -33.25
N LEU A 451 11.00 -30.40 -32.84
CA LEU A 451 11.72 -31.25 -33.80
C LEU A 451 10.82 -32.45 -34.10
N ASP A 452 10.26 -32.45 -35.31
CA ASP A 452 9.74 -33.59 -36.05
C ASP A 452 8.93 -34.62 -35.26
N GLU A 453 7.64 -34.35 -35.06
CA GLU A 453 6.67 -35.43 -35.22
C GLU A 453 6.69 -35.84 -36.70
N ALA A 454 7.49 -36.86 -37.02
CA ALA A 454 7.48 -37.50 -38.32
C ALA A 454 6.02 -37.88 -38.68
N PRO A 455 5.59 -37.71 -39.94
CA PRO A 455 4.24 -38.07 -40.35
C PRO A 455 4.02 -39.56 -40.09
N VAL A 456 3.15 -39.85 -39.12
CA VAL A 456 2.70 -41.21 -38.83
C VAL A 456 2.01 -41.73 -40.08
N THR A 457 2.66 -42.69 -40.73
CA THR A 457 2.15 -43.38 -41.90
C THR A 457 0.77 -43.96 -41.61
N GLU A 458 -0.17 -43.49 -42.42
CA GLU A 458 -1.50 -44.01 -42.70
C GLU A 458 -1.53 -45.54 -42.73
N LEU A 459 -2.16 -46.16 -41.73
CA LEU A 459 -2.47 -47.59 -41.71
C LEU A 459 -3.99 -47.78 -41.50
N GLU A 460 -4.63 -48.13 -42.62
CA GLU A 460 -5.84 -48.92 -42.81
C GLU A 460 -7.07 -48.66 -41.91
N GLN A 461 -8.07 -48.01 -42.53
CA GLN A 461 -9.48 -48.11 -42.18
C GLN A 461 -10.04 -49.52 -42.45
N PRO A 462 -10.82 -50.12 -41.53
CA PRO A 462 -11.78 -51.16 -41.90
C PRO A 462 -13.14 -50.53 -42.29
N PRO A 463 -13.91 -51.17 -43.19
CA PRO A 463 -15.10 -50.56 -43.77
C PRO A 463 -16.37 -50.85 -42.94
N SER A 464 -17.32 -49.93 -43.08
CA SER A 464 -18.77 -50.15 -42.91
C SER A 464 -19.34 -50.19 -41.48
N ALA A 465 -19.83 -49.06 -41.00
CA ALA A 465 -21.11 -49.00 -40.26
C ALA A 465 -21.68 -47.57 -40.20
N GLN A 466 -22.78 -47.38 -40.93
CA GLN A 466 -23.89 -46.46 -40.68
C GLN A 466 -23.60 -44.96 -40.54
N GLU A 467 -23.99 -44.23 -41.59
CA GLU A 467 -24.33 -42.81 -41.58
C GLU A 467 -25.26 -42.48 -40.41
N VAL A 468 -24.71 -41.90 -39.35
CA VAL A 468 -25.47 -41.03 -38.45
C VAL A 468 -25.17 -39.61 -38.90
N ARG A 469 -26.16 -38.99 -39.56
CA ARG A 469 -26.18 -37.54 -39.79
C ARG A 469 -26.10 -36.86 -38.44
N PHE A 470 -24.96 -36.25 -38.14
CA PHE A 470 -24.84 -35.28 -37.06
C PHE A 470 -25.27 -33.93 -37.61
N ASP A 471 -26.38 -33.43 -37.07
CA ASP A 471 -26.83 -32.07 -37.31
C ASP A 471 -25.76 -31.07 -36.83
N GLU A 472 -25.54 -30.07 -37.66
CA GLU A 472 -24.47 -29.09 -37.65
C GLU A 472 -24.79 -27.91 -36.69
N ASP A 473 -25.20 -28.21 -35.46
CA ASP A 473 -25.61 -27.23 -34.43
C ASP A 473 -24.84 -27.42 -33.10
N TYR A 474 -23.54 -27.72 -33.17
CA TYR A 474 -22.69 -27.73 -31.97
C TYR A 474 -22.26 -26.29 -31.64
N GLU A 475 -23.14 -25.51 -31.00
CA GLU A 475 -22.69 -24.35 -30.25
C GLU A 475 -21.67 -24.81 -29.21
N PRO A 476 -20.45 -24.25 -29.19
CA PRO A 476 -19.46 -24.62 -28.19
C PRO A 476 -20.07 -24.32 -26.82
N ASN A 477 -20.35 -25.39 -26.08
CA ASN A 477 -20.85 -25.37 -24.72
C ASN A 477 -19.93 -24.47 -23.89
N SER A 478 -20.30 -23.19 -23.83
CA SER A 478 -19.65 -22.15 -23.06
C SER A 478 -20.09 -22.40 -21.64
N GLN A 479 -19.41 -23.38 -21.02
CA GLN A 479 -19.54 -23.61 -19.59
C GLN A 479 -19.42 -22.23 -18.93
N PRO A 480 -20.41 -21.83 -18.11
CA PRO A 480 -20.39 -20.53 -17.48
C PRO A 480 -19.08 -20.44 -16.72
N LEU A 481 -18.18 -19.56 -17.17
CA LEU A 481 -16.97 -19.22 -16.45
C LEU A 481 -17.44 -18.78 -15.07
N VAL A 482 -17.32 -19.67 -14.08
CA VAL A 482 -17.67 -19.37 -12.71
C VAL A 482 -16.59 -18.40 -12.24
N HIS A 483 -16.79 -17.12 -12.54
CA HIS A 483 -15.96 -16.04 -12.04
C HIS A 483 -16.06 -16.13 -10.52
N ARG A 484 -15.02 -16.68 -9.91
CA ARG A 484 -14.84 -16.64 -8.46
C ARG A 484 -14.99 -15.18 -8.05
N ALA A 485 -16.04 -14.90 -7.27
CA ALA A 485 -16.30 -13.56 -6.80
C ALA A 485 -15.06 -13.06 -6.06
N TYR A 486 -14.48 -11.94 -6.53
CA TYR A 486 -13.33 -11.33 -5.90
C TYR A 486 -13.64 -11.01 -4.43
N SER A 487 -12.64 -11.15 -3.56
CA SER A 487 -12.78 -10.71 -2.17
C SER A 487 -13.09 -9.21 -2.10
N LYS A 488 -13.78 -8.74 -1.04
CA LYS A 488 -14.06 -7.30 -0.86
C LYS A 488 -12.78 -6.44 -0.87
N ALA A 489 -11.66 -6.99 -0.37
CA ALA A 489 -10.37 -6.32 -0.42
C ALA A 489 -9.84 -6.21 -1.85
N SER A 490 -9.92 -7.31 -2.61
CA SER A 490 -9.57 -7.35 -4.03
C SER A 490 -10.38 -6.37 -4.86
N ILE A 491 -11.70 -6.31 -4.65
CA ILE A 491 -12.58 -5.36 -5.34
C ILE A 491 -12.11 -3.93 -5.06
N ARG A 492 -11.91 -3.55 -3.80
CA ARG A 492 -11.43 -2.19 -3.43
C ARG A 492 -10.07 -1.85 -4.05
N THR A 493 -9.16 -2.81 -4.10
CA THR A 493 -7.84 -2.59 -4.70
C THR A 493 -7.96 -2.41 -6.22
N LEU A 494 -8.77 -3.23 -6.90
CA LEU A 494 -9.03 -3.08 -8.33
C LEU A 494 -9.73 -1.77 -8.66
N GLU A 495 -10.74 -1.35 -7.89
CA GLU A 495 -11.38 -0.03 -8.02
C GLU A 495 -10.37 1.12 -7.82
N THR A 496 -9.43 0.95 -6.89
CA THR A 496 -8.37 1.95 -6.66
C THR A 496 -7.42 2.02 -7.86
N ILE A 497 -7.03 0.87 -8.42
CA ILE A 497 -6.19 0.81 -9.62
C ILE A 497 -6.92 1.43 -10.82
N GLU A 498 -8.21 1.15 -10.99
CA GLU A 498 -9.03 1.74 -12.06
C GLU A 498 -9.13 3.27 -11.91
N ALA A 499 -9.34 3.78 -10.70
CA ALA A 499 -9.34 5.23 -10.46
C ALA A 499 -7.98 5.87 -10.80
N LEU A 500 -6.86 5.22 -10.43
CA LEU A 500 -5.51 5.67 -10.80
C LEU A 500 -5.27 5.61 -12.32
N ASN A 501 -5.88 4.64 -13.00
CA ASN A 501 -5.81 4.50 -14.45
C ASN A 501 -6.52 5.65 -15.17
N ASN A 502 -7.70 6.03 -14.70
CA ASN A 502 -8.44 7.18 -15.22
C ASN A 502 -7.66 8.49 -15.00
N GLU A 503 -7.03 8.65 -13.84
CA GLU A 503 -6.19 9.81 -13.53
C GLU A 503 -4.95 9.86 -14.41
N MET A 504 -4.24 8.74 -14.61
CA MET A 504 -3.11 8.63 -15.53
C MET A 504 -3.53 9.00 -16.96
N HIS A 505 -4.68 8.50 -17.42
CA HIS A 505 -5.19 8.83 -18.74
C HIS A 505 -5.49 10.33 -18.90
N SER A 506 -6.06 10.97 -17.87
CA SER A 506 -6.28 12.42 -17.89
C SER A 506 -4.98 13.21 -17.99
N LEU A 507 -3.89 12.75 -17.35
CA LEU A 507 -2.58 13.39 -17.43
C LEU A 507 -1.94 13.20 -18.82
N GLU A 508 -2.08 12.03 -19.44
CA GLU A 508 -1.65 11.78 -20.82
C GLU A 508 -2.37 12.71 -21.81
N VAL A 509 -3.69 12.89 -21.63
CA VAL A 509 -4.48 13.82 -22.46
C VAL A 509 -4.03 15.27 -22.26
N ALA A 510 -3.72 15.68 -21.03
CA ALA A 510 -3.22 17.03 -20.75
C ALA A 510 -1.82 17.25 -21.38
N ALA A 511 -0.92 16.28 -21.24
CA ALA A 511 0.40 16.34 -21.87
C ALA A 511 0.33 16.40 -23.40
N SER A 512 -0.63 15.69 -24.00
CA SER A 512 -0.85 15.71 -25.46
C SER A 512 -1.30 17.08 -26.00
N ARG A 513 -1.77 17.99 -25.13
CA ARG A 513 -2.13 19.37 -25.51
C ARG A 513 -0.95 20.32 -25.52
N CYS A 514 0.16 19.96 -24.86
CA CYS A 514 1.36 20.76 -24.82
C CYS A 514 2.09 20.67 -26.17
N THR A 515 2.18 21.77 -26.91
CA THR A 515 2.90 21.80 -28.17
C THR A 515 4.41 21.94 -27.97
N PRO A 516 5.22 21.12 -28.65
CA PRO A 516 6.68 21.21 -28.58
C PRO A 516 7.16 22.60 -29.03
N GLY A 517 8.10 23.18 -28.27
CA GLY A 517 8.74 24.47 -28.59
C GLY A 517 7.92 25.73 -28.25
N ASP A 518 6.68 25.61 -27.76
CA ASP A 518 5.92 26.78 -27.31
C ASP A 518 6.28 27.12 -25.84
N PRO A 519 6.93 28.28 -25.57
CA PRO A 519 7.30 28.66 -24.21
C PRO A 519 6.10 28.87 -23.27
N ARG A 520 4.89 29.05 -23.80
CA ARG A 520 3.67 29.22 -22.99
C ARG A 520 3.32 27.97 -22.18
N HIS A 521 3.71 26.79 -22.64
CA HIS A 521 3.44 25.52 -21.95
C HIS A 521 4.50 25.16 -20.90
N LYS A 522 5.55 25.98 -20.69
CA LYS A 522 6.66 25.66 -19.78
C LYS A 522 6.19 25.37 -18.35
N ASP A 523 5.31 26.20 -17.82
CA ASP A 523 4.79 26.05 -16.46
C ASP A 523 3.84 24.86 -16.36
N GLU A 524 3.03 24.62 -17.38
CA GLU A 524 2.11 23.47 -17.46
C GLU A 524 2.86 22.14 -17.51
N ILE A 525 3.91 22.05 -18.33
CA ILE A 525 4.79 20.86 -18.41
C ILE A 525 5.46 20.59 -17.06
N ALA A 526 5.95 21.62 -16.37
CA ALA A 526 6.54 21.48 -15.05
C ALA A 526 5.52 20.98 -14.00
N GLN A 527 4.29 21.48 -14.05
CA GLN A 527 3.19 21.03 -13.18
C GLN A 527 2.77 19.59 -13.47
N LEU A 528 2.66 19.21 -14.75
CA LEU A 528 2.36 17.85 -15.17
C LEU A 528 3.44 16.88 -14.69
N TYR A 529 4.71 17.22 -14.89
CA TYR A 529 5.84 16.40 -14.45
C TYR A 529 5.78 16.13 -12.94
N GLY A 530 5.61 17.19 -12.13
CA GLY A 530 5.49 17.05 -10.68
C GLY A 530 4.21 16.32 -10.23
N THR A 531 3.17 16.28 -11.06
CA THR A 531 1.93 15.55 -10.76
C THR A 531 2.07 14.07 -11.09
N VAL A 532 2.66 13.72 -12.23
CA VAL A 532 2.97 12.33 -12.62
C VAL A 532 3.94 11.70 -11.63
N ASP A 533 5.02 12.39 -11.25
CA ASP A 533 5.99 11.89 -10.27
C ASP A 533 5.34 11.61 -8.90
N ARG A 534 4.46 12.50 -8.44
CA ARG A 534 3.68 12.28 -7.20
C ARG A 534 2.69 11.11 -7.33
N LEU A 535 2.06 10.94 -8.49
CA LEU A 535 1.12 9.84 -8.73
C LEU A 535 1.84 8.49 -8.66
N LEU A 536 3.01 8.38 -9.30
CA LEU A 536 3.87 7.19 -9.25
C LEU A 536 4.32 6.89 -7.81
N THR A 537 5.04 7.83 -7.20
CA THR A 537 5.75 7.60 -5.93
C THR A 537 4.84 7.47 -4.72
N ARG A 538 3.72 8.20 -4.67
CA ARG A 538 2.86 8.24 -3.47
C ARG A 538 1.62 7.37 -3.57
N ARG A 539 1.10 7.15 -4.78
CA ARG A 539 -0.21 6.52 -4.94
C ARG A 539 -0.11 5.17 -5.59
N ILE A 540 0.52 5.07 -6.76
CA ILE A 540 0.69 3.79 -7.47
C ILE A 540 1.57 2.86 -6.64
N ASP A 541 2.69 3.35 -6.09
CA ASP A 541 3.58 2.52 -5.27
C ASP A 541 3.00 2.10 -3.92
N ALA A 542 2.06 2.89 -3.39
CA ALA A 542 1.37 2.57 -2.16
C ALA A 542 0.29 1.48 -2.31
N VAL A 543 -0.07 1.08 -3.54
CA VAL A 543 -1.06 0.02 -3.76
C VAL A 543 -0.44 -1.34 -3.40
N ALA A 544 -0.81 -1.87 -2.22
CA ALA A 544 -0.44 -3.19 -1.76
C ALA A 544 -1.22 -4.28 -2.53
N THR A 545 -0.55 -4.95 -3.48
CA THR A 545 -1.11 -6.08 -4.24
C THR A 545 -0.79 -7.42 -3.59
N SER A 546 0.17 -7.48 -2.67
CA SER A 546 0.60 -8.71 -1.98
C SER A 546 -0.48 -9.31 -1.07
N GLU A 547 -1.40 -8.50 -0.57
CA GLU A 547 -2.43 -8.92 0.39
C GLU A 547 -3.70 -9.47 -0.28
N LEU A 548 -3.76 -9.46 -1.62
CA LEU A 548 -4.91 -9.93 -2.37
C LEU A 548 -4.92 -11.46 -2.47
N HIS A 549 -6.02 -12.07 -2.04
CA HIS A 549 -6.20 -13.53 -2.10
C HIS A 549 -6.82 -14.00 -3.43
N SER A 550 -7.44 -13.07 -4.17
CA SER A 550 -8.04 -13.27 -5.49
C SER A 550 -7.73 -12.05 -6.36
N GLY A 551 -7.46 -12.21 -7.65
CA GLY A 551 -7.13 -11.08 -8.55
C GLY A 551 -5.80 -10.39 -8.23
N GLN A 552 -4.91 -11.09 -7.51
CA GLN A 552 -3.59 -10.58 -7.18
C GLN A 552 -2.74 -10.32 -8.42
N GLU A 553 -2.70 -11.30 -9.34
CA GLU A 553 -1.92 -11.17 -10.57
C GLU A 553 -2.50 -10.10 -11.49
N ASP A 554 -3.83 -10.04 -11.64
CA ASP A 554 -4.49 -8.96 -12.39
C ASP A 554 -4.10 -7.58 -11.84
N ALA A 555 -4.17 -7.40 -10.51
CA ALA A 555 -3.80 -6.16 -9.85
C ALA A 555 -2.30 -5.82 -10.01
N LYS A 556 -1.42 -6.82 -9.95
CA LYS A 556 0.03 -6.63 -10.18
C LYS A 556 0.30 -6.20 -11.62
N VAL A 557 -0.30 -6.86 -12.60
CA VAL A 557 -0.13 -6.54 -14.02
C VAL A 557 -0.63 -5.12 -14.31
N GLN A 558 -1.83 -4.77 -13.82
CA GLN A 558 -2.37 -3.42 -13.99
C GLN A 558 -1.52 -2.35 -13.29
N ARG A 559 -1.04 -2.60 -12.06
CA ARG A 559 -0.11 -1.70 -11.37
C ARG A 559 1.19 -1.53 -12.16
N LYS A 560 1.77 -2.62 -12.69
CA LYS A 560 3.00 -2.57 -13.50
C LYS A 560 2.80 -1.75 -14.77
N GLU A 561 1.65 -1.90 -15.43
CA GLU A 561 1.32 -1.09 -16.61
C GLU A 561 1.16 0.40 -16.28
N LEU A 562 0.55 0.74 -15.13
CA LEU A 562 0.48 2.14 -14.68
C LEU A 562 1.87 2.75 -14.43
N VAL A 563 2.77 1.99 -13.80
CA VAL A 563 4.17 2.43 -13.61
C VAL A 563 4.86 2.66 -14.95
N ARG A 564 4.70 1.73 -15.90
CA ARG A 564 5.28 1.85 -17.25
C ARG A 564 4.77 3.08 -17.98
N ARG A 565 3.45 3.32 -17.95
CA ARG A 565 2.82 4.50 -18.58
C ARG A 565 3.27 5.81 -17.94
N GLY A 566 3.30 5.87 -16.60
CA GLY A 566 3.77 7.06 -15.90
C GLY A 566 5.24 7.38 -16.20
N ASN A 567 6.13 6.37 -16.24
CA ASN A 567 7.53 6.59 -16.63
C ASN A 567 7.66 7.07 -18.07
N LYS A 568 6.94 6.45 -19.01
CA LYS A 568 6.90 6.90 -20.42
C LYS A 568 6.43 8.36 -20.53
N LEU A 569 5.43 8.75 -19.74
CA LEU A 569 4.91 10.11 -19.72
C LEU A 569 5.92 11.10 -19.13
N LEU A 570 6.70 10.71 -18.11
CA LEU A 570 7.79 11.53 -17.59
C LEU A 570 8.88 11.76 -18.64
N ASP A 571 9.28 10.71 -19.37
CA ASP A 571 10.27 10.82 -20.45
C ASP A 571 9.77 11.80 -21.54
N GLN A 572 8.49 11.69 -21.94
CA GLN A 572 7.87 12.61 -22.91
C GLN A 572 7.86 14.06 -22.42
N LEU A 573 7.55 14.30 -21.15
CA LEU A 573 7.55 15.63 -20.55
C LEU A 573 8.97 16.21 -20.44
N GLU A 574 9.98 15.37 -20.23
CA GLU A 574 11.39 15.76 -20.20
C GLU A 574 11.88 16.17 -21.60
N ASP A 575 11.50 15.42 -22.64
CA ASP A 575 11.76 15.77 -24.04
C ASP A 575 11.10 17.10 -24.43
N LEU A 576 9.83 17.30 -24.07
CA LEU A 576 9.10 18.55 -24.31
C LEU A 576 9.76 19.74 -23.60
N LYS A 577 10.20 19.53 -22.36
CA LYS A 577 10.93 20.54 -21.60
C LYS A 577 12.26 20.89 -22.25
N GLY A 578 12.98 19.90 -22.80
CA GLY A 578 14.22 20.10 -23.54
C GLY A 578 14.05 20.91 -24.82
N GLN A 579 12.90 20.80 -25.49
CA GLN A 579 12.61 21.56 -26.72
C GLN A 579 12.19 23.02 -26.47
N ILE A 580 11.80 23.35 -25.23
CA ILE A 580 11.45 24.73 -24.83
C ILE A 580 12.68 25.49 -24.29
N ALA A 581 13.71 24.76 -23.83
CA ALA A 581 14.97 25.32 -23.35
C ALA A 581 15.85 25.79 -24.50
#